data_AF-A0A946Y132-F1
#
_entry.id   AF-A0A946Y132-F1
#
_cell.length_a   1.000
_cell.length_b   1.000
_cell.length_c   1.000
_cell.angle_alpha   90.00
_cell.angle_beta   90.00
_cell.angle_gamma   90.00
#
_symmetry.space_group_name_H-M   'P 1'
#
loop_
_entity.id
_entity.type
_entity.pdbx_description
1 polymer ?
#
loop_
_entity_poly.entity_id
_entity_poly.type
_entity_poly.pdbx_seq_one_letter_code
_entity_poly.pdbx_strand_id
1 'polypeptide(L)'
;MTIQDWGAIGEIVGAIAVVVSLIYLAIQIRQNTHQIALSMESSKLAAFERNVESGNRAREILVGDAALADLFLKGAADFANLDPTDRFRCDMLFRILFSSLQGGYVRVLTVGGDVSTFSGPKSSVDALVRSPGIRQWLECTEPDWRPEFSQLVRERAAFFADRASSKNEQANAD
;
A
#
# COMPACT_ATOMS: atom_id res chain seq x y z
N MET A 1 -33.73 3.44 66.18
CA MET A 1 -33.64 3.16 64.74
C MET A 1 -34.37 1.87 64.48
N THR A 2 -35.40 1.94 63.66
CA THR A 2 -36.19 0.78 63.21
C THR A 2 -35.46 0.09 62.06
N ILE A 3 -35.87 -1.13 61.70
CA ILE A 3 -35.29 -1.83 60.56
C ILE A 3 -35.57 -1.11 59.22
N GLN A 4 -36.67 -0.34 59.16
CA GLN A 4 -36.95 0.56 58.04
C GLN A 4 -35.89 1.67 57.89
N ASP A 5 -35.42 2.26 58.99
CA ASP A 5 -34.40 3.33 58.93
C ASP A 5 -33.07 2.80 58.35
N TRP A 6 -32.71 1.56 58.71
CA TRP A 6 -31.52 0.88 58.17
C TRP A 6 -31.67 0.51 56.69
N GLY A 7 -32.86 0.10 56.26
CA GLY A 7 -33.17 -0.15 54.85
C GLY A 7 -33.02 1.10 53.99
N ALA A 8 -33.56 2.24 54.44
CA ALA A 8 -33.44 3.52 53.75
C ALA A 8 -31.99 4.00 53.62
N ILE A 9 -31.16 3.80 54.65
CA ILE A 9 -29.72 4.10 54.59
C ILE A 9 -29.01 3.20 53.56
N GLY A 10 -29.34 1.89 53.54
CA GLY A 10 -28.80 0.94 52.57
C GLY A 10 -29.14 1.31 51.13
N GLU A 11 -30.38 1.76 50.88
CA GLU A 11 -30.81 2.24 49.57
C GLU A 11 -30.06 3.51 49.12
N ILE A 12 -29.86 4.49 50.01
CA ILE A 12 -29.11 5.71 49.70
C ILE A 12 -27.65 5.39 49.39
N VAL A 13 -27.00 4.55 50.21
CA VAL A 13 -25.61 4.15 49.99
C VAL A 13 -25.47 3.35 48.70
N GLY A 14 -26.40 2.43 48.43
CA GLY A 14 -26.44 1.68 47.18
C GLY A 14 -26.62 2.58 45.96
N ALA A 15 -27.53 3.54 46.01
CA ALA A 15 -27.76 4.51 44.95
C ALA A 15 -26.51 5.37 44.68
N ILE A 16 -25.84 5.85 45.73
CA ILE A 16 -24.58 6.60 45.62
C ILE A 16 -23.50 5.73 44.98
N ALA A 17 -23.35 4.48 45.44
CA ALA A 17 -22.37 3.54 44.88
C ALA A 17 -22.61 3.28 43.38
N VAL A 18 -23.86 3.14 42.95
CA VAL A 18 -24.24 2.99 41.54
C VAL A 18 -23.87 4.26 40.74
N VAL A 19 -24.20 5.46 41.23
CA VAL A 19 -23.86 6.72 40.56
C VAL A 19 -22.35 6.87 40.40
N VAL A 20 -21.58 6.61 41.47
CA VAL A 20 -20.11 6.64 41.43
C VAL A 20 -19.56 5.63 40.42
N SER A 21 -20.11 4.42 40.39
CA SER A 21 -19.71 3.38 39.43
C SER A 21 -19.97 3.80 37.99
N LEU A 22 -21.13 4.41 37.71
CA LEU A 22 -21.46 4.93 36.37
C LEU A 22 -20.54 6.06 35.93
N ILE A 23 -20.17 6.98 36.85
CA ILE A 23 -19.20 8.04 36.55
C ILE A 23 -17.84 7.44 36.21
N TYR A 24 -17.37 6.47 36.99
CA TYR A 24 -16.11 5.77 36.73
C TYR A 24 -16.12 5.07 35.36
N LEU A 25 -17.19 4.33 35.05
CA LEU A 25 -17.39 3.69 33.74
C LEU A 25 -17.39 4.71 32.59
N ALA A 26 -18.07 5.84 32.74
CA ALA A 26 -18.11 6.88 31.72
C ALA A 26 -16.71 7.46 31.45
N ILE A 27 -15.93 7.72 32.51
CA ILE A 27 -14.54 8.17 32.38
C ILE A 27 -13.68 7.09 31.73
N GLN A 28 -13.82 5.83 32.15
CA GLN A 28 -13.08 4.69 31.62
C GLN A 28 -13.34 4.51 30.12
N ILE A 29 -14.60 4.58 29.67
CA ILE A 29 -14.97 4.46 28.25
C ILE A 29 -14.39 5.63 27.43
N ARG A 30 -14.42 6.85 27.96
CA ARG A 30 -13.84 8.03 27.27
C ARG A 30 -12.32 7.87 27.11
N GLN A 31 -11.62 7.47 28.15
CA GLN A 31 -10.18 7.23 28.10
C GLN A 31 -9.83 6.08 27.15
N ASN A 32 -10.58 4.98 27.20
CA ASN A 32 -10.40 3.85 26.30
C ASN A 32 -10.61 4.24 24.83
N THR A 33 -11.67 5.01 24.54
CA THR A 33 -11.95 5.50 23.19
C THR A 33 -10.84 6.41 22.67
N HIS A 34 -10.31 7.30 23.53
CA HIS A 34 -9.19 8.18 23.17
C HIS A 34 -7.90 7.39 22.91
N GLN A 35 -7.59 6.38 23.73
CA GLN A 35 -6.43 5.51 23.52
C GLN A 35 -6.54 4.69 22.23
N ILE A 36 -7.74 4.20 21.90
CA ILE A 36 -8.00 3.52 20.62
C ILE A 36 -7.79 4.49 19.45
N ALA A 37 -8.27 5.73 19.54
CA ALA A 37 -8.07 6.72 18.49
C ALA A 37 -6.58 7.00 18.22
N LEU A 38 -5.79 7.21 19.29
CA LEU A 38 -4.35 7.41 19.19
C LEU A 38 -3.60 6.17 18.65
N SER A 39 -4.01 4.96 19.04
CA SER A 39 -3.40 3.73 18.54
C SER A 39 -3.70 3.51 17.05
N MET A 40 -4.89 3.89 16.59
CA MET A 40 -5.24 3.89 15.18
C MET A 40 -4.41 4.91 14.40
N GLU A 41 -4.23 6.12 14.91
CA GLU A 41 -3.43 7.17 14.25
C GLU A 41 -1.96 6.77 14.14
N SER A 42 -1.35 6.30 15.23
CA SER A 42 0.04 5.81 15.23
C SER A 42 0.23 4.60 14.29
N SER A 43 -0.74 3.69 14.24
CA SER A 43 -0.72 2.56 13.29
C SER A 43 -0.75 3.03 11.84
N LYS A 44 -1.52 4.09 11.54
CA LYS A 44 -1.57 4.72 10.20
C LYS A 44 -0.23 5.38 9.86
N LEU A 45 0.37 6.12 10.79
CA LEU A 45 1.69 6.75 10.61
C LEU A 45 2.79 5.73 10.37
N ALA A 46 2.91 4.70 11.21
CA ALA A 46 3.90 3.62 11.03
C ALA A 46 3.68 2.86 9.71
N ALA A 47 2.43 2.74 9.27
CA ALA A 47 2.09 2.21 7.96
C ALA A 47 2.51 3.18 6.83
N PHE A 48 2.40 4.49 6.98
CA PHE A 48 2.94 5.42 5.99
C PHE A 48 4.47 5.31 5.90
N GLU A 49 5.18 5.38 7.03
CA GLU A 49 6.65 5.31 7.10
C GLU A 49 7.20 4.01 6.48
N ARG A 50 6.61 2.85 6.80
CA ARG A 50 7.01 1.56 6.20
C ARG A 50 6.86 1.55 4.67
N ASN A 51 5.92 2.31 4.11
CA ASN A 51 5.76 2.37 2.66
C ASN A 51 6.86 3.21 2.01
N VAL A 52 7.15 4.37 2.60
CA VAL A 52 8.27 5.22 2.17
C VAL A 52 9.57 4.44 2.23
N GLU A 53 9.82 3.73 3.34
CA GLU A 53 11.01 2.91 3.53
C GLU A 53 11.13 1.79 2.48
N SER A 54 10.04 1.06 2.21
CA SER A 54 10.05 -0.01 1.21
C SER A 54 10.35 0.51 -0.20
N GLY A 55 9.78 1.66 -0.57
CA GLY A 55 10.04 2.30 -1.86
C GLY A 55 11.46 2.83 -1.98
N ASN A 56 11.98 3.43 -0.90
CA ASN A 56 13.35 3.93 -0.83
C ASN A 56 14.36 2.79 -0.96
N ARG A 57 14.15 1.66 -0.28
CA ARG A 57 15.07 0.53 -0.33
C ARG A 57 15.23 -0.06 -1.74
N ALA A 58 14.14 -0.12 -2.51
CA ALA A 58 14.21 -0.56 -3.91
C ALA A 58 14.99 0.44 -4.79
N ARG A 59 14.87 1.75 -4.52
CA ARG A 59 15.63 2.79 -5.21
C ARG A 59 17.09 2.81 -4.80
N GLU A 60 17.39 2.61 -3.52
CA GLU A 60 18.75 2.53 -2.98
C GLU A 60 19.56 1.41 -3.64
N ILE A 61 18.94 0.26 -3.94
CA ILE A 61 19.60 -0.83 -4.66
C ILE A 61 20.03 -0.37 -6.06
N LEU A 62 19.15 0.33 -6.79
CA LEU A 62 19.45 0.82 -8.14
C LEU A 62 20.45 1.99 -8.13
N VAL A 63 20.45 2.83 -7.09
CA VAL A 63 21.37 3.96 -6.96
C VAL A 63 22.75 3.50 -6.49
N GLY A 64 22.80 2.51 -5.59
CA GLY A 64 24.04 2.03 -4.98
C GLY A 64 24.84 1.05 -5.83
N ASP A 65 24.22 0.41 -6.84
CA ASP A 65 24.86 -0.58 -7.70
C ASP A 65 24.65 -0.26 -9.19
N ALA A 66 25.72 0.21 -9.83
CA ALA A 66 25.71 0.57 -11.25
C ALA A 66 25.41 -0.63 -12.17
N ALA A 67 25.78 -1.86 -11.78
CA ALA A 67 25.50 -3.05 -12.59
C ALA A 67 24.01 -3.42 -12.54
N LEU A 68 23.35 -3.21 -11.39
CA LEU A 68 21.90 -3.39 -11.29
C LEU A 68 21.13 -2.28 -12.01
N ALA A 69 21.63 -1.04 -11.98
CA ALA A 69 21.07 0.05 -12.77
C ALA A 69 21.14 -0.24 -14.28
N ASP A 70 22.30 -0.68 -14.77
CA ASP A 70 22.50 -1.06 -16.17
C ASP A 70 21.60 -2.23 -16.58
N LEU A 71 21.51 -3.27 -15.73
CA LEU A 71 20.60 -4.40 -15.94
C LEU A 71 19.14 -3.94 -16.02
N PHE A 72 18.71 -3.05 -15.11
CA PHE A 72 17.36 -2.49 -15.12
C PHE A 72 17.08 -1.74 -16.43
N LEU A 73 18.01 -0.90 -16.88
CA LEU A 73 17.85 -0.13 -18.12
C LEU A 73 17.77 -1.04 -19.34
N LYS A 74 18.64 -2.05 -19.44
CA LYS A 74 18.62 -3.06 -20.52
C LYS A 74 17.30 -3.83 -20.53
N GLY A 75 16.88 -4.34 -19.38
CA GLY A 75 15.62 -5.07 -19.27
C GLY A 75 14.39 -4.21 -19.47
N ALA A 76 14.41 -2.93 -19.08
CA ALA A 76 13.32 -2.01 -19.34
C ALA A 76 13.19 -1.68 -20.84
N ALA A 77 14.29 -1.67 -21.57
CA ALA A 77 14.31 -1.49 -23.01
C ALA A 77 13.87 -2.75 -23.76
N ASP A 78 14.44 -3.92 -23.43
CA ASP A 78 14.20 -5.16 -24.15
C ASP A 78 14.44 -6.38 -23.27
N PHE A 79 13.42 -6.78 -22.52
CA PHE A 79 13.48 -7.91 -21.59
C PHE A 79 13.53 -9.26 -22.33
N ALA A 80 12.91 -9.35 -23.51
CA ALA A 80 12.81 -10.58 -24.27
C ALA A 80 14.17 -11.05 -24.81
N ASN A 81 15.05 -10.11 -25.17
CA ASN A 81 16.35 -10.38 -25.78
C ASN A 81 17.54 -10.39 -24.80
N LEU A 82 17.29 -10.33 -23.49
CA LEU A 82 18.34 -10.52 -22.49
C LEU A 82 18.89 -11.95 -22.52
N ASP A 83 20.17 -12.12 -22.20
CA ASP A 83 20.73 -13.46 -21.99
C ASP A 83 20.00 -14.15 -20.81
N PRO A 84 19.98 -15.49 -20.75
CA PRO A 84 19.20 -16.21 -19.73
C PRO A 84 19.52 -15.83 -18.28
N THR A 85 20.78 -15.49 -17.98
CA THR A 85 21.21 -15.14 -16.62
C THR A 85 20.73 -13.74 -16.26
N ASP A 86 20.96 -12.76 -17.13
CA ASP A 86 20.50 -11.40 -16.90
C ASP A 86 18.97 -11.30 -16.96
N ARG A 87 18.32 -12.09 -17.80
CA ARG A 87 16.85 -12.19 -17.85
C ARG A 87 16.27 -12.64 -16.52
N PHE A 88 16.85 -13.67 -15.90
CA PHE A 88 16.44 -14.14 -14.58
C PHE A 88 16.68 -13.09 -13.49
N ARG A 89 17.85 -12.46 -13.48
CA ARG A 89 18.17 -11.39 -12.52
C ARG A 89 17.24 -10.18 -12.69
N CYS A 90 16.91 -9.85 -13.92
CA CYS A 90 15.99 -8.76 -14.25
C CYS A 90 14.54 -9.08 -13.87
N ASP A 91 14.08 -10.33 -14.02
CA ASP A 91 12.78 -10.80 -13.50
C ASP A 91 12.69 -10.57 -11.98
N MET A 92 13.69 -11.01 -11.23
CA MET A 92 13.73 -10.79 -9.78
C MET A 92 13.70 -9.30 -9.42
N LEU A 93 14.45 -8.48 -10.17
CA LEU A 93 14.51 -7.03 -9.96
C LEU A 93 13.13 -6.38 -10.19
N PHE A 94 12.44 -6.74 -11.27
CA PHE A 94 11.09 -6.24 -11.55
C PHE A 94 10.09 -6.70 -10.48
N ARG A 95 10.17 -7.95 -10.03
CA ARG A 95 9.33 -8.45 -8.93
C ARG A 95 9.52 -7.65 -7.64
N ILE A 96 10.77 -7.32 -7.28
CA ILE A 96 11.08 -6.49 -6.11
C ILE A 96 10.41 -5.11 -6.24
N LEU A 97 10.54 -4.47 -7.40
CA LEU A 97 9.96 -3.15 -7.67
C LEU A 97 8.43 -3.18 -7.59
N PHE A 98 7.78 -4.11 -8.27
CA PHE A 98 6.32 -4.23 -8.24
C PHE A 98 5.78 -4.68 -6.88
N SER A 99 6.50 -5.51 -6.13
CA SER A 99 6.12 -5.91 -4.77
C SER A 99 6.06 -4.70 -3.82
N SER A 100 7.03 -3.78 -3.93
CA SER A 100 7.01 -2.52 -3.17
C SER A 100 5.78 -1.67 -3.51
N LEU A 101 5.44 -1.57 -4.80
CA LEU A 101 4.25 -0.83 -5.27
C LEU A 101 2.94 -1.49 -4.81
N GLN A 102 2.84 -2.82 -4.86
CA GLN A 102 1.70 -3.57 -4.35
C GLN A 102 1.47 -3.29 -2.87
N GLY A 103 2.53 -3.32 -2.06
CA GLY A 103 2.45 -3.05 -0.62
C GLY A 103 1.88 -1.66 -0.32
N GLY A 104 2.25 -0.65 -1.11
CA GLY A 104 1.67 0.69 -1.02
C GLY A 104 0.20 0.73 -1.43
N TYR A 105 -0.13 0.11 -2.56
CA TYR A 105 -1.50 0.12 -3.10
C TYR A 105 -2.51 -0.57 -2.16
N VAL A 106 -2.21 -1.79 -1.70
CA VAL A 106 -3.09 -2.56 -0.80
C VAL A 106 -3.32 -1.82 0.52
N ARG A 107 -2.30 -1.09 1.01
CA ARG A 107 -2.40 -0.31 2.24
C ARG A 107 -3.37 0.87 2.10
N VAL A 108 -3.34 1.59 0.97
CA VAL A 108 -4.30 2.67 0.69
C VAL A 108 -5.73 2.13 0.71
N LEU A 109 -5.96 0.99 0.04
CA LEU A 109 -7.27 0.32 0.02
C LEU A 109 -7.73 -0.10 1.42
N THR A 110 -6.82 -0.60 2.26
CA THR A 110 -7.16 -1.13 3.60
C THR A 110 -7.41 -0.03 4.62
N VAL A 111 -6.67 1.08 4.55
CA VAL A 111 -6.74 2.19 5.54
C VAL A 111 -7.86 3.19 5.21
N GLY A 112 -8.55 3.02 4.07
CA GLY A 112 -9.57 3.95 3.59
C GLY A 112 -8.97 5.24 3.04
N GLY A 113 -7.72 5.18 2.55
CA GLY A 113 -7.09 6.32 1.88
C GLY A 113 -7.78 6.60 0.56
N ASP A 114 -7.97 7.88 0.24
CA ASP A 114 -8.51 8.27 -1.05
C ASP A 114 -7.54 7.88 -2.17
N VAL A 115 -7.93 6.87 -2.95
CA VAL A 115 -7.18 6.37 -4.10
C VAL A 115 -6.98 7.46 -5.16
N SER A 116 -7.87 8.47 -5.21
CA SER A 116 -7.76 9.59 -6.14
C SER A 116 -6.73 10.64 -5.70
N THR A 117 -6.57 10.87 -4.40
CA THR A 117 -5.53 11.75 -3.85
C THR A 117 -4.16 11.05 -3.81
N PHE A 118 -4.14 9.73 -3.57
CA PHE A 118 -2.92 8.93 -3.54
C PHE A 118 -2.47 8.51 -4.96
N SER A 119 -2.20 9.51 -5.81
CA SER A 119 -1.74 9.34 -7.20
C SER A 119 -0.36 8.68 -7.35
N GLY A 120 0.39 8.52 -6.25
CA GLY A 120 1.76 8.00 -6.23
C GLY A 120 1.93 6.58 -6.80
N PRO A 121 1.19 5.55 -6.33
CA PRO A 121 1.31 4.19 -6.85
C PRO A 121 0.89 4.07 -8.32
N LYS A 122 -0.19 4.75 -8.73
CA LYS A 122 -0.63 4.77 -10.13
C LYS A 122 0.42 5.44 -11.03
N SER A 123 0.95 6.59 -10.61
CA SER A 123 2.05 7.26 -11.33
C SER A 123 3.35 6.44 -11.36
N SER A 124 3.61 5.65 -10.33
CA SER A 124 4.81 4.80 -10.27
C SER A 124 4.67 3.57 -11.15
N VAL A 125 3.50 2.93 -11.14
CA VAL A 125 3.15 1.86 -12.10
C VAL A 125 3.26 2.41 -13.52
N ASP A 126 2.71 3.59 -13.80
CA ASP A 126 2.80 4.25 -15.10
C ASP A 126 4.22 4.44 -15.59
N ALA A 127 5.12 4.87 -14.71
CA ALA A 127 6.53 5.06 -15.04
C ALA A 127 7.17 3.74 -15.48
N LEU A 128 6.83 2.62 -14.83
CA LEU A 128 7.36 1.29 -15.18
C LEU A 128 6.74 0.74 -16.47
N VAL A 129 5.41 0.73 -16.60
CA VAL A 129 4.72 0.10 -17.75
C VAL A 129 4.81 0.90 -19.06
N ARG A 130 5.36 2.11 -19.02
CA ARG A 130 5.77 2.85 -20.22
C ARG A 130 6.92 2.16 -20.95
N SER A 131 7.77 1.46 -20.20
CA SER A 131 8.92 0.76 -20.74
C SER A 131 8.49 -0.51 -21.48
N PRO A 132 8.90 -0.69 -22.75
CA PRO A 132 8.49 -1.84 -23.55
C PRO A 132 8.93 -3.17 -22.94
N GLY A 133 10.14 -3.26 -22.40
CA GLY A 133 10.64 -4.48 -21.76
C GLY A 133 9.89 -4.86 -20.49
N ILE A 134 9.36 -3.89 -19.73
CA ILE A 134 8.47 -4.17 -18.59
C ILE A 134 7.16 -4.80 -19.10
N ARG A 135 6.60 -4.32 -20.21
CA ARG A 135 5.38 -4.91 -20.80
C ARG A 135 5.64 -6.32 -21.32
N GLN A 136 6.76 -6.56 -22.01
CA GLN A 136 7.18 -7.89 -22.44
C GLN A 136 7.32 -8.86 -21.25
N TRP A 137 7.89 -8.37 -20.13
CA TRP A 137 7.98 -9.16 -18.89
C TRP A 137 6.61 -9.55 -18.35
N LEU A 138 5.65 -8.62 -18.32
CA LEU A 138 4.27 -8.87 -17.88
C LEU A 138 3.52 -9.87 -18.76
N GLU A 139 3.86 -9.97 -20.05
CA GLU A 139 3.28 -10.96 -20.96
C GLU A 139 3.83 -12.38 -20.73
N CYS A 140 5.09 -12.48 -20.29
CA CYS A 140 5.77 -13.76 -20.10
C CYS A 140 5.73 -14.28 -18.66
N THR A 141 5.23 -13.47 -17.72
CA THR A 141 5.32 -13.73 -16.28
C THR A 141 3.98 -13.51 -15.64
N GLU A 142 3.59 -14.40 -14.72
CA GLU A 142 2.45 -14.19 -13.84
C GLU A 142 2.97 -13.97 -12.40
N PRO A 143 3.10 -12.72 -11.96
CA PRO A 143 3.55 -12.43 -10.61
C PRO A 143 2.44 -12.73 -9.59
N ASP A 144 2.82 -13.22 -8.41
CA ASP A 144 1.89 -13.45 -7.30
C ASP A 144 1.42 -12.11 -6.71
N TRP A 145 0.36 -11.58 -7.31
CA TRP A 145 -0.21 -10.29 -6.96
C TRP A 145 -1.63 -10.40 -6.44
N ARG A 146 -1.96 -9.49 -5.54
CA ARG A 146 -3.33 -9.25 -5.10
C ARG A 146 -4.21 -8.91 -6.31
N PRO A 147 -5.45 -9.44 -6.44
CA PRO A 147 -6.29 -9.23 -7.61
C PRO A 147 -6.50 -7.75 -7.96
N GLU A 148 -6.67 -6.90 -6.96
CA GLU A 148 -6.89 -5.46 -7.13
C GLU A 148 -5.66 -4.77 -7.74
N PHE A 149 -4.46 -5.21 -7.36
CA PHE A 149 -3.20 -4.68 -7.90
C PHE A 149 -2.93 -5.24 -9.30
N SER A 150 -3.19 -6.54 -9.51
CA SER A 150 -3.08 -7.16 -10.83
C SER A 150 -3.97 -6.45 -11.85
N GLN A 151 -5.21 -6.13 -11.49
CA GLN A 151 -6.12 -5.37 -12.33
C GLN A 151 -5.54 -3.99 -12.67
N LEU A 152 -5.08 -3.23 -11.68
CA LEU A 152 -4.44 -1.93 -11.91
C LEU A 152 -3.28 -2.06 -12.91
N VAL A 153 -2.34 -2.98 -12.70
CA VAL A 153 -1.18 -3.12 -13.58
C VAL A 153 -1.59 -3.47 -15.01
N ARG A 154 -2.54 -4.39 -15.19
CA ARG A 154 -3.05 -4.78 -16.52
C ARG A 154 -3.71 -3.59 -17.25
N GLU A 155 -4.58 -2.86 -16.57
CA GLU A 155 -5.24 -1.68 -17.14
C GLU A 155 -4.23 -0.63 -17.61
N ARG A 156 -3.20 -0.37 -16.79
CA ARG A 156 -2.16 0.61 -17.14
C ARG A 156 -1.26 0.09 -18.28
N ALA A 157 -0.89 -1.19 -18.28
CA ALA A 157 -0.08 -1.77 -19.34
C ALA A 157 -0.79 -1.71 -20.71
N ALA A 158 -2.07 -2.08 -20.76
CA ALA A 158 -2.89 -2.00 -21.98
C ALA A 158 -3.00 -0.56 -22.49
N PHE A 159 -3.29 0.40 -21.60
CA PHE A 159 -3.39 1.81 -21.94
C PHE A 159 -2.14 2.38 -22.64
N PHE A 160 -0.94 1.99 -22.20
CA PHE A 160 0.30 2.45 -22.81
C PHE A 160 0.73 1.63 -24.03
N ALA A 161 0.27 0.39 -24.17
CA ALA A 161 0.46 -0.41 -25.38
C ALA A 161 -0.30 0.21 -26.56
N ASP A 162 -1.59 0.53 -26.38
CA ASP A 162 -2.43 1.13 -27.43
C ASP A 162 -1.88 2.47 -27.93
N ARG A 163 -1.38 3.30 -27.00
CA ARG A 163 -0.74 4.59 -27.35
C ARG A 163 0.57 4.44 -28.09
N ALA A 164 1.35 3.40 -27.80
CA ALA A 164 2.58 3.12 -28.54
C ALA A 164 2.24 2.72 -29.98
N SER A 165 1.22 1.88 -30.18
CA SER A 165 0.76 1.46 -31.52
C SER A 165 0.26 2.64 -32.35
N SER A 166 -0.58 3.51 -31.79
CA SER A 166 -1.11 4.68 -32.51
C SER A 166 -0.04 5.69 -32.96
N LYS A 167 1.04 5.87 -32.18
CA LYS A 167 2.17 6.73 -32.56
C LYS A 167 2.97 6.15 -33.72
N ASN A 168 3.16 4.83 -33.75
CA ASN A 168 3.90 4.16 -34.82
C ASN A 168 3.12 4.20 -36.16
N GLU A 169 1.79 4.08 -36.12
CA GLU A 169 0.95 4.20 -37.32
C GLU A 169 0.99 5.62 -37.91
N GLN A 170 1.01 6.66 -37.06
CA GLN A 170 1.14 8.05 -37.50
C GLN A 170 2.53 8.35 -38.07
N ALA A 171 3.60 7.81 -37.47
CA ALA A 171 4.97 8.02 -37.95
C ALA A 171 5.30 7.32 -39.27
N ASN A 172 4.56 6.26 -39.64
CA ASN A 172 4.72 5.55 -40.92
C ASN A 172 3.81 6.09 -42.04
N ALA A 173 2.91 7.03 -41.72
CA ALA A 173 2.00 7.65 -42.68
C ALA A 173 2.53 8.98 -43.25
N ASP A 174 3.63 9.50 -42.69
CA ASP A 174 4.39 10.68 -43.14
C ASP A 174 5.69 10.26 -43.86
#